data_AF-A0A955TI79-F1
#
_entry.id   AF-A0A955TI79-F1
#
_cell.length_a   1.000
_cell.length_b   1.000
_cell.length_c   1.000
_cell.angle_alpha   90.00
_cell.angle_beta   90.00
_cell.angle_gamma   90.00
#
_symmetry.space_group_name_H-M   'P 1'
#
loop_
_entity.id
_entity.type
_entity.pdbx_description
1 polymer ?
#
loop_
_entity_poly.entity_id
_entity_poly.type
_entity_poly.pdbx_seq_one_letter_code
_entity_poly.pdbx_strand_id
1 'polypeptide(L)' 'MGDPIIIAQRIPYVLDMEPGTYYWCRCGRSKTQPFCDGSHTGT' A
#
# COMPACT_ATOMS: atom_id res chain seq x y z
N MET A 1 7.42 -1.76 21.12
CA MET A 1 7.17 -2.87 20.19
C MET A 1 6.76 -2.25 18.88
N GLY A 2 7.63 -2.33 17.86
CA GLY A 2 7.32 -1.80 16.54
C GLY A 2 6.38 -2.73 15.81
N ASP A 3 5.45 -2.16 15.07
CA ASP A 3 4.53 -2.92 14.23
C ASP A 3 5.29 -3.81 13.23
N PRO A 4 4.83 -5.03 12.95
CA PRO A 4 5.53 -5.93 12.04
C PRO A 4 5.60 -5.34 10.64
N ILE A 5 6.77 -5.43 10.00
CA ILE A 5 6.92 -5.06 8.59
C ILE A 5 6.17 -6.09 7.73
N ILE A 6 5.15 -5.62 7.00
CA ILE A 6 4.35 -6.45 6.10
C ILE A 6 4.77 -6.18 4.66
N ILE A 7 5.29 -7.22 4.01
CA ILE A 7 5.67 -7.19 2.59
C ILE A 7 4.46 -7.64 1.78
N ALA A 8 3.81 -6.70 1.08
CA ALA A 8 2.64 -7.01 0.26
C ALA A 8 2.96 -8.00 -0.88
N GLN A 9 4.10 -7.80 -1.56
CA GLN A 9 4.66 -8.73 -2.54
C GLN A 9 6.15 -8.44 -2.78
N ARG A 10 6.87 -9.40 -3.39
CA ARG A 10 8.31 -9.28 -3.70
C ARG A 10 8.61 -8.85 -5.15
N ILE A 11 7.60 -8.32 -5.84
CA ILE A 11 7.68 -7.82 -7.21
C ILE A 11 7.02 -6.45 -7.29
N PRO A 12 7.39 -5.58 -8.25
CA PRO A 12 6.80 -4.25 -8.35
C PRO A 12 5.34 -4.29 -8.80
N TYR A 13 4.58 -3.26 -8.43
CA TYR A 13 3.35 -2.91 -9.13
C TYR A 13 3.71 -1.98 -10.29
N VAL A 14 3.41 -2.41 -11.53
CA VAL A 14 3.66 -1.64 -12.75
C VAL A 14 2.31 -1.26 -13.33
N LEU A 15 2.01 0.04 -13.37
CA LEU A 15 0.74 0.59 -13.85
C LEU A 15 0.99 1.85 -14.68
N ASP A 16 0.25 2.00 -15.77
CA ASP A 16 0.13 3.27 -16.48
C ASP A 16 -0.96 4.11 -15.80
N MET A 17 -0.68 5.39 -15.54
CA MET A 17 -1.55 6.27 -14.75
C MET A 17 -1.72 7.62 -15.44
N GLU A 18 -2.94 8.14 -15.39
CA GLU A 18 -3.22 9.52 -15.79
C GLU A 18 -2.81 10.51 -14.68
N PRO A 19 -2.62 11.79 -15.00
CA PRO A 19 -2.39 12.81 -13.99
C PRO A 19 -3.53 12.88 -12.97
N GLY A 20 -3.19 12.75 -11.69
CA GLY A 20 -4.17 12.76 -10.61
C GLY A 20 -3.53 12.50 -9.25
N THR A 21 -4.36 12.54 -8.22
CA THR A 21 -3.94 12.23 -6.85
C THR A 21 -4.28 10.78 -6.53
N TYR A 22 -3.26 10.03 -6.11
CA TYR A 22 -3.39 8.63 -5.71
C TYR A 22 -2.79 8.44 -4.33
N TYR A 23 -3.44 7.62 -3.52
CA TYR A 23 -2.99 7.32 -2.17
C TYR A 23 -2.21 6.01 -2.19
N TRP A 24 -0.89 6.09 -2.02
CA TRP A 24 -0.03 4.91 -2.02
C TRP A 24 -0.04 4.17 -0.66
N CYS A 25 -0.09 2.84 -0.68
CA CYS A 25 -0.07 2.04 0.54
C CYS A 25 1.36 1.93 1.10
N ARG A 26 1.58 2.47 2.31
CA ARG A 26 2.86 2.36 3.04
C ARG A 26 2.92 1.23 4.07
N CYS A 27 1.78 0.82 4.64
CA CYS A 27 1.76 -0.14 5.75
C CYS A 27 1.84 -1.62 5.29
N GLY A 28 1.72 -1.89 3.99
CA GLY A 28 1.69 -3.26 3.45
C GLY A 28 0.38 -4.03 3.70
N ARG A 29 -0.57 -3.48 4.47
CA ARG A 29 -1.82 -4.15 4.87
C ARG A 29 -3.01 -3.95 3.92
N SER A 30 -2.90 -3.07 2.93
CA SER A 30 -4.01 -2.81 2.00
C SER A 30 -4.41 -4.06 1.23
N LYS A 31 -5.72 -4.25 1.05
CA LYS A 31 -6.30 -5.28 0.19
C LYS A 31 -6.40 -4.85 -1.28
N THR A 32 -6.19 -3.56 -1.56
CA THR A 32 -6.26 -2.96 -2.90
C THR A 32 -4.90 -2.37 -3.33
N GLN A 33 -3.83 -3.10 -3.06
CA GLN A 33 -2.47 -2.71 -3.45
C GLN A 33 -2.39 -2.35 -4.96
N PRO A 34 -1.59 -1.33 -5.35
CA PRO A 34 -0.64 -0.57 -4.52
C PRO A 34 -1.26 0.59 -3.72
N PHE A 35 -2.59 0.72 -3.71
CA PHE A 35 -3.27 1.89 -3.17
C PHE A 35 -3.72 1.71 -1.72
N CYS A 36 -3.91 2.81 -1.01
CA CYS A 36 -4.41 2.85 0.34
C CYS A 36 -5.93 2.59 0.37
N ASP A 37 -6.36 1.71 1.26
CA ASP A 37 -7.77 1.39 1.53
C ASP A 37 -8.19 1.67 2.99
N GLY A 38 -7.32 2.32 3.78
CA GLY A 38 -7.55 2.57 5.20
C GLY A 38 -7.08 1.46 6.16
N SER A 39 -6.55 0.33 5.66
CA SER A 39 -6.03 -0.77 6.49
C SER A 39 -4.81 -0.40 7.35
N HIS A 40 -4.28 0.82 7.23
CA HIS A 40 -3.24 1.37 8.12
C HIS A 40 -3.79 1.85 9.47
N THR A 41 -5.11 1.84 9.67
CA THR A 41 -5.70 2.27 10.94
C THR A 41 -5.26 1.34 12.06
N GLY A 42 -4.53 1.87 13.05
CA GLY A 42 -4.03 1.10 14.20
C GLY A 42 -2.68 0.39 13.99
N THR A 43 -1.93 0.75 12.95
CA THR A 43 -0.52 0.34 12.73
C THR A 43 0.48 1.37 13.24
#